data_AF-A0A0D0KYU8-F1
#
_entry.id   AF-A0A0D0KYU8-F1
#
_cell.length_a   1.000
_cell.length_b   1.000
_cell.length_c   1.000
_cell.angle_alpha   90.00
_cell.angle_beta   90.00
_cell.angle_gamma   90.00
#
_symmetry.space_group_name_H-M   'P 1'
#
loop_
_entity.id
_entity.type
_entity.pdbx_description
1 polymer ?
#
loop_
_entity_poly.entity_id
_entity_poly.type
_entity_poly.pdbx_seq_one_letter_code
_entity_poly.pdbx_strand_id
1 'polypeptide(L)' 'MAKTVILGITGEAGLWVADLQSGTITPVNGQLSGELANAASLRGAGVSLTKGVDLAIAISTSELPATGIHEGND' A
#
# COMPACT_ATOMS: atom_id res chain seq x y z
N MET A 1 -4.81 -13.93 11.09
CA MET A 1 -4.73 -12.48 10.80
C MET A 1 -3.59 -12.26 9.81
N ALA A 2 -3.79 -11.44 8.78
CA ALA A 2 -2.72 -11.13 7.84
C ALA A 2 -1.65 -10.31 8.56
N LYS A 3 -0.39 -10.75 8.48
CA LYS A 3 0.76 -10.11 9.13
C LYS A 3 1.53 -9.21 8.18
N THR A 4 1.27 -9.36 6.89
CA THR A 4 2.00 -8.71 5.82
C THR A 4 1.01 -8.27 4.76
N VAL A 5 1.14 -7.03 4.29
CA VAL A 5 0.31 -6.45 3.23
C VAL A 5 1.22 -5.96 2.11
N ILE A 6 0.79 -6.15 0.87
CA ILE A 6 1.45 -5.55 -0.28
C ILE A 6 0.65 -4.32 -0.70
N LEU A 7 1.33 -3.19 -0.81
CA LEU A 7 0.76 -1.88 -1.09
C LEU A 7 1.29 -1.38 -2.44
N GLY A 8 0.39 -0.84 -3.25
CA GLY A 8 0.72 -0.05 -4.42
C GLY A 8 -0.07 1.24 -4.37
N ILE A 9 0.60 2.37 -4.53
CA ILE A 9 0.00 3.70 -4.46
C ILE A 9 -0.28 4.18 -5.88
N THR A 10 -1.46 4.75 -6.11
CA THR A 10 -1.83 5.35 -7.40
C THR A 10 -0.87 6.50 -7.73
N GLY A 11 -0.37 6.55 -8.97
CA GLY A 11 0.63 7.54 -9.38
C GLY A 11 2.07 7.15 -9.04
N GLU A 12 2.28 6.14 -8.19
CA GLU A 12 3.59 5.53 -8.00
C GLU A 12 3.75 4.29 -8.87
N ALA A 13 4.97 3.98 -9.30
CA ALA A 13 5.27 2.72 -9.99
C ALA A 13 5.57 1.58 -9.02
N GLY A 14 6.16 1.89 -7.86
CA GLY A 14 6.66 0.91 -6.90
C GLY A 14 5.55 0.09 -6.23
N LEU A 15 5.94 -1.07 -5.70
CA LEU A 15 5.16 -1.83 -4.72
C LEU A 15 5.95 -1.91 -3.41
N TRP A 16 5.23 -2.03 -2.30
CA TRP A 16 5.79 -2.05 -0.97
C TRP A 16 5.25 -3.23 -0.18
N VAL A 17 6.10 -3.90 0.58
CA VAL A 17 5.71 -4.90 1.57
C VAL A 17 5.71 -4.24 2.94
N ALA A 18 4.53 -4.13 3.53
CA ALA A 18 4.37 -3.73 4.92
C ALA A 18 4.31 -4.99 5.79
N ASP A 19 5.34 -5.23 6.59
CA ASP A 19 5.32 -6.21 7.66
C ASP A 19 4.81 -5.53 8.93
N LEU A 20 3.57 -5.87 9.30
CA LEU A 20 2.87 -5.27 10.43
C LEU A 20 3.34 -5.85 11.77
N GLN A 21 4.03 -6.99 11.75
CA GLN A 21 4.58 -7.58 12.96
C GLN A 21 5.93 -6.95 13.34
N SER A 22 6.79 -6.68 12.35
CA SER A 22 8.07 -5.98 12.58
C SER A 22 7.92 -4.46 12.53
N GLY A 23 6.80 -3.93 12.03
CA GLY A 23 6.60 -2.49 11.86
C GLY A 23 7.48 -1.89 10.76
N THR A 24 7.78 -2.65 9.71
CA THR A 24 8.68 -2.24 8.63
C THR A 24 7.97 -2.18 7.30
N ILE A 25 8.40 -1.25 6.44
CA ILE A 25 7.96 -1.14 5.06
C ILE A 25 9.20 -1.27 4.17
N THR A 26 9.16 -2.21 3.23
CA THR A 26 10.27 -2.44 2.29
C THR A 26 9.79 -2.41 0.85
N PRO A 27 10.55 -1.83 -0.08
CA PRO A 27 10.19 -1.86 -1.50
C PRO A 27 10.29 -3.30 -2.03
N VAL A 28 9.34 -3.70 -2.86
CA VAL A 28 9.43 -4.96 -3.60
C VAL A 28 10.48 -4.79 -4.71
N ASN A 29 11.64 -5.40 -4.51
CA ASN A 29 12.72 -5.39 -5.49
C ASN A 29 12.71 -6.69 -6.30
N GLY A 30 12.88 -6.56 -7.61
CA GLY A 30 12.99 -7.70 -8.53
C GLY A 30 11.77 -7.90 -9.42
N GLN A 31 11.86 -8.92 -10.28
CA GLN A 31 10.80 -9.22 -11.23
C GLN A 31 9.63 -9.91 -10.54
N LEU A 32 8.45 -9.30 -10.61
CA LEU A 32 7.22 -9.91 -10.13
C LEU A 32 6.87 -11.11 -11.02
N SER A 33 6.27 -12.13 -10.41
CA SER A 33 5.76 -13.30 -11.13
C SER A 33 4.41 -13.74 -10.57
N GLY A 34 3.71 -14.57 -11.36
CA GLY A 34 2.42 -15.14 -10.96
C GLY A 34 1.31 -14.11 -10.76
N GLU A 35 0.41 -14.39 -9.82
CA GLU A 35 -0.78 -13.56 -9.56
C GLU A 35 -0.44 -12.13 -9.14
N LEU A 36 0.68 -11.94 -8.44
CA LEU A 36 1.11 -10.61 -8.01
C LEU A 36 1.55 -9.74 -9.21
N ALA A 37 2.18 -10.34 -10.22
CA ALA A 37 2.50 -9.62 -11.46
C ALA A 37 1.23 -9.18 -12.19
N ASN A 38 0.22 -10.07 -12.28
CA ASN A 38 -1.06 -9.73 -12.89
C ASN A 38 -1.79 -8.61 -12.13
N ALA A 39 -1.81 -8.66 -10.81
CA ALA A 39 -2.36 -7.59 -9.97
C ALA A 39 -1.63 -6.25 -10.20
N ALA A 40 -0.30 -6.28 -10.31
CA ALA A 40 0.50 -5.09 -10.60
C ALA A 40 0.19 -4.53 -12.00
N SER A 41 -0.01 -5.38 -13.01
CA SER A 41 -0.42 -4.95 -14.36
C SER A 41 -1.80 -4.32 -14.37
N LEU A 42 -2.77 -4.89 -13.65
CA LEU A 42 -4.12 -4.32 -13.51
C LEU A 42 -4.09 -2.95 -12.83
N ARG A 43 -3.28 -2.81 -11.77
CA ARG A 43 -3.01 -1.51 -11.15
C ARG A 43 -2.41 -0.52 -12.14
N GLY A 44 -1.44 -0.95 -12.94
CA GLY A 44 -0.84 -0.12 -14.00
C GLY A 44 -1.87 0.37 -15.03
N ALA A 45 -2.97 -0.37 -15.21
CA ALA A 45 -4.10 0.03 -16.04
C ALA A 45 -5.15 0.90 -15.30
N GLY A 46 -4.87 1.31 -14.06
CA GLY A 46 -5.74 2.17 -13.26
C GLY A 46 -6.77 1.43 -12.40
N VAL A 47 -6.68 0.11 -12.26
CA VAL A 47 -7.60 -0.69 -11.44
C VAL A 47 -7.14 -0.74 -9.98
N SER A 48 -8.03 -0.45 -9.05
CA SER A 48 -7.80 -0.68 -7.61
C SER A 48 -8.15 -2.12 -7.23
N LEU A 49 -7.20 -2.85 -6.63
CA LEU A 49 -7.38 -4.22 -6.16
C LEU A 49 -7.04 -4.31 -4.67
N THR A 50 -7.96 -4.83 -3.87
CA THR A 50 -7.75 -5.12 -2.44
C THR A 50 -8.17 -6.56 -2.14
N LYS A 51 -7.45 -7.21 -1.22
CA LYS A 51 -7.77 -8.57 -0.75
C LYS A 51 -7.43 -8.70 0.73
N GLY A 52 -8.42 -8.98 1.56
CA GLY A 52 -8.24 -9.11 3.01
C GLY A 52 -7.86 -7.81 3.72
N VAL A 53 -8.17 -6.66 3.11
CA VAL A 53 -7.98 -5.31 3.66
C VAL A 53 -9.33 -4.60 3.63
N ASP A 54 -9.82 -4.19 4.80
CA ASP A 54 -11.12 -3.53 4.94
C ASP A 54 -11.05 -2.02 4.66
N LEU A 55 -9.88 -1.40 4.87
CA LEU A 55 -9.62 0.03 4.59
C LEU A 55 -8.17 0.25 4.17
N ALA A 56 -7.96 1.00 3.09
CA ALA A 56 -6.65 1.47 2.65
C ALA A 56 -6.79 2.90 2.11
N ILE A 57 -6.09 3.85 2.72
CA ILE A 57 -6.09 5.26 2.34
C ILE A 57 -4.65 5.69 2.09
N ALA A 58 -4.37 6.22 0.91
CA ALA A 58 -3.11 6.89 0.59
C ALA A 58 -3.32 8.40 0.74
N ILE A 59 -2.41 9.07 1.46
CA ILE A 59 -2.51 10.51 1.74
C ILE A 59 -1.22 11.18 1.27
N SER A 60 -1.35 12.35 0.65
CA SER A 60 -0.18 13.12 0.20
C SER A 60 0.45 13.84 1.39
N THR A 61 1.77 13.94 1.47
CA THR A 61 2.46 14.59 2.60
C THR A 61 2.09 16.06 2.80
N SER A 62 1.54 16.73 1.79
CA SER A 62 0.96 18.08 1.90
C SER A 62 -0.31 18.15 2.75
N GLU A 63 -0.93 17.00 3.07
CA GLU A 63 -2.23 16.89 3.74
C GLU A 63 -2.11 16.35 5.18
N LEU A 64 -0.92 15.90 5.59
CA LEU A 64 -0.66 15.41 6.95
C LEU A 64 0.32 16.34 7.67
N PRO A 65 -0.09 17.02 8.77
CA PRO A 65 0.89 17.60 9.68
C PRO A 65 1.77 16.47 10.24
N ALA A 66 3.08 16.70 10.32
CA ALA A 66 4.09 15.73 10.78
C ALA A 66 3.91 15.22 12.23
N THR A 67 2.78 15.52 12.87
CA THR A 67 2.45 15.25 14.28
C THR A 67 1.48 14.08 14.49
N GLY A 68 0.99 13.43 13.42
CA GLY A 68 0.16 12.22 13.51
C GLY A 68 -1.18 12.33 12.80
N ILE A 69 -1.86 11.19 12.63
CA ILE A 69 -3.23 11.14 12.11
C ILE A 69 -4.13 11.85 13.15
N HIS A 70 -4.62 13.05 12.82
CA HIS A 70 -5.66 13.69 13.61
C HIS A 70 -7.02 13.06 13.25
N GLU A 71 -7.37 11.99 13.96
CA GLU A 71 -8.72 11.44 13.99
C GLU A 71 -9.57 12.41 14.82
N GLY A 72 -10.01 13.51 14.22
CA GLY A 72 -10.71 14.58 14.95
C GLY A 72 -11.86 14.03 15.80
N ASN A 73 -11.86 14.36 17.08
CA ASN A 73 -13.07 14.34 17.90
C ASN A 73 -13.11 15.63 18.73
N ASP A 74 -13.94 16.56 18.26
CA ASP A 74 -14.39 17.84 18.84
C ASP A 74 -13.34 18.92 19.16
#